data_AF-A0A496Q973-F1
#
_entry.id   AF-A0A496Q973-F1
#
_cell.length_a   1.000
_cell.length_b   1.000
_cell.length_c   1.000
_cell.angle_alpha   90.00
_cell.angle_beta   90.00
_cell.angle_gamma   90.00
#
_symmetry.space_group_name_H-M   'P 1'
#
loop_
_entity.id
_entity.type
_entity.pdbx_description
1 polymer ?
#
loop_
_entity_poly.entity_id
_entity_poly.type
_entity_poly.pdbx_seq_one_letter_code
_entity_poly.pdbx_strand_id
1 'polypeptide(L)' 'NILERVSKELKRCSKIIGVFPKEESLIRLAVVMLIDINEEWLTGRRHLNTEGSGL' A
#
# COMPACT_ATOMS: atom_id res chain seq x y z
N ASN A 1 -4.02 -1.23 9.99
CA ASN A 1 -5.00 -1.62 8.97
C ASN A 1 -4.63 -0.93 7.64
N ILE A 2 -4.64 -1.63 6.51
CA ILE A 2 -4.27 -1.12 5.17
C ILE A 2 -5.06 0.14 4.80
N LEU A 3 -6.36 0.14 5.07
CA LEU A 3 -7.27 1.23 4.71
C LEU A 3 -6.90 2.55 5.41
N GLU A 4 -6.44 2.47 6.67
CA GLU A 4 -5.92 3.62 7.40
C GLU A 4 -4.61 4.13 6.80
N ARG A 5 -3.73 3.23 6.37
CA ARG A 5 -2.42 3.61 5.78
C ARG A 5 -2.63 4.35 4.45
N VAL A 6 -3.49 3.79 3.59
CA VAL A 6 -3.91 4.43 2.33
C VAL A 6 -4.59 5.77 2.58
N SER A 7 -5.54 5.83 3.52
CA SER A 7 -6.22 7.09 3.87
C SER A 7 -5.27 8.16 4.41
N LYS A 8 -4.28 7.78 5.21
CA LYS A 8 -3.32 8.71 5.81
C LYS A 8 -2.39 9.30 4.76
N GLU A 9 -1.90 8.48 3.84
CA GLU A 9 -1.06 8.92 2.72
C GLU A 9 -1.84 9.74 1.69
N LEU A 10 -3.08 9.37 1.36
CA LEU A 10 -3.97 10.19 0.52
C LEU A 10 -4.25 11.55 1.16
N LYS A 11 -4.52 11.62 2.47
CA LYS A 11 -4.69 12.90 3.18
C LYS A 11 -3.41 13.73 3.20
N ARG A 12 -2.24 13.09 3.33
CA ARG A 12 -0.93 13.76 3.27
C ARG A 12 -0.67 14.36 1.89
N CYS A 13 -1.01 13.63 0.83
CA CYS A 13 -0.86 14.06 -0.56
C CYS A 13 -1.93 15.08 -1.00
N SER A 14 -3.15 14.99 -0.47
CA SER A 14 -4.23 15.97 -0.69
C SER A 14 -3.88 17.35 -0.14
N LYS A 15 -3.22 17.41 1.03
CA LYS A 15 -2.62 18.66 1.56
C LYS A 15 -1.47 19.19 0.69
N ILE A 16 -0.96 18.38 -0.22
CA ILE A 16 0.28 18.51 -1.00
C ILE A 16 -0.04 18.51 -2.51
N ILE A 17 -1.29 18.79 -2.91
CA ILE A 17 -1.70 18.95 -4.33
C ILE A 17 -0.90 20.07 -5.04
N GLY A 18 -0.15 20.91 -4.30
CA GLY A 18 0.83 21.85 -4.86
C GLY A 18 2.29 21.35 -5.00
N VAL A 19 2.65 20.15 -4.54
CA VAL A 19 4.06 19.67 -4.49
C VAL A 19 4.37 18.65 -5.57
N PHE A 20 3.36 18.01 -6.17
CA PHE A 20 3.55 17.14 -7.33
C PHE A 20 3.28 17.95 -8.61
N PRO A 21 4.32 18.51 -9.26
CA PRO A 21 4.14 19.36 -10.43
C PRO A 21 3.70 18.59 -11.68
N LYS A 22 3.64 17.24 -11.63
CA LYS A 22 3.40 16.38 -12.79
C LYS A 22 2.57 15.15 -12.42
N GLU A 23 1.60 14.82 -13.27
CA GLU A 23 0.71 13.66 -13.17
C GLU A 23 1.48 12.34 -13.02
N GLU A 24 2.63 12.21 -13.68
CA GLU A 24 3.51 11.04 -13.58
C GLU A 24 3.92 10.72 -12.14
N SER A 25 4.07 11.74 -11.29
CA SER A 25 4.44 11.53 -9.89
C SER A 25 3.29 11.00 -9.06
N LEU A 26 2.05 11.39 -9.38
CA LEU A 26 0.84 10.84 -8.79
C LEU A 26 0.66 9.38 -9.20
N ILE A 27 0.90 9.07 -10.48
CA ILE A 27 0.84 7.70 -11.00
C ILE A 27 1.88 6.82 -10.30
N ARG A 28 3.12 7.27 -10.14
CA ARG A 28 4.16 6.50 -9.41
C ARG A 28 3.77 6.23 -7.96
N LEU A 29 3.17 7.19 -7.27
CA LEU A 29 2.69 7.00 -5.91
C LEU A 29 1.56 5.97 -5.84
N ALA A 30 0.58 6.05 -6.74
CA ALA A 30 -0.50 5.09 -6.84
C ALA A 30 0.01 3.67 -7.10
N VAL A 31 1.01 3.53 -7.98
CA VAL A 31 1.67 2.24 -8.27
C VAL A 31 2.36 1.67 -7.03
N VAL A 32 3.12 2.49 -6.28
CA VAL A 32 3.77 2.04 -5.04
C VAL A 32 2.73 1.58 -4.01
N MET A 33 1.62 2.29 -3.83
CA MET A 33 0.53 1.86 -2.94
C MET A 33 -0.08 0.52 -3.37
N LEU A 34 -0.30 0.34 -4.67
CA LEU A 34 -0.85 -0.91 -5.22
C LEU A 34 0.10 -2.09 -5.01
N ILE A 35 1.42 -1.87 -5.15
CA ILE A 35 2.44 -2.88 -4.86
C ILE A 35 2.40 -3.26 -3.38
N ASP A 36 2.42 -2.30 -2.46
CA ASP A 36 2.34 -2.54 -1.02
C ASP A 36 1.10 -3.38 -0.65
N ILE A 37 -0.05 -3.03 -1.23
CA ILE A 37 -1.30 -3.76 -1.03
C ILE A 37 -1.16 -5.19 -1.56
N ASN A 38 -0.69 -5.35 -2.79
CA ASN A 38 -0.53 -6.65 -3.43
C ASN A 38 0.47 -7.55 -2.67
N GLU A 39 1.58 -6.99 -2.18
CA GLU A 39 2.51 -7.71 -1.31
C GLU A 39 1.82 -8.15 -0.03
N GLU A 40 1.06 -7.28 0.63
CA GLU A 40 0.33 -7.65 1.84
C GLU A 40 -0.73 -8.74 1.57
N TRP A 41 -1.41 -8.73 0.44
CA TRP A 41 -2.32 -9.81 0.03
C TRP A 41 -1.58 -11.13 -0.28
N LEU A 42 -0.44 -11.06 -0.97
CA LEU A 42 0.39 -12.23 -1.27
C LEU A 42 1.05 -12.83 -0.02
N THR A 43 1.39 -11.99 0.95
CA THR A 43 2.09 -12.37 2.18
C THR A 43 1.11 -12.73 3.30
N GLY A 44 -0.04 -12.09 3.35
CA GLY A 44 -1.17 -12.39 4.24
C GLY A 44 -1.81 -13.75 3.92
N ARG A 45 -1.86 -14.16 2.64
CA ARG A 45 -2.20 -15.54 2.27
C ARG A 45 -1.13 -16.57 2.63
N ARG A 46 0.12 -16.16 2.87
CA ARG A 46 1.23 -17.02 3.31
C ARG A 46 1.29 -17.19 4.82
N HIS A 47 0.77 -16.22 5.59
CA HIS A 47 0.72 -16.29 7.05
C HIS A 47 -0.32 -17.29 7.60
N LEU A 48 -1.32 -17.71 6.80
CA LEU A 48 -2.30 -18.71 7.23
C LEU A 48 -1.86 -20.17 7.01
N ASN A 49 -0.68 -20.41 6.42
CA ASN A 49 -0.19 -21.76 6.13
C ASN A 49 1.10 -22.14 6.88
N THR A 50 1.51 -21.38 7.90
CA THR A 50 2.63 -21.77 8.78
C THR A 50 2.11 -22.20 10.15
N GLU A 51 0.98 -22.91 10.20
CA GLU A 51 0.48 -23.57 11.43
C GLU A 51 0.16 -25.05 11.13
N GLY A 52 1.08 -25.74 10.45
CA GLY A 52 0.87 -27.12 10.03
C GLY A 52 2.15 -27.86 9.71
N SER A 53 3.20 -27.72 10.53
CA SER A 53 4.38 -28.59 10.48
C SER A 53 5.08 -28.63 11.83
N GLY A 54 4.39 -29.11 12.86
CA GLY A 54 4.95 -29.35 14.18
C GLY A 54 4.38 -30.63 14.76
N LEU A 55 5.02 -31.75 14.39
CA LEU A 55 4.96 -33.10 14.97
C LEU A 55 3.62 -33.83 15.00
#